data_AF-A0ABD2E501-F1
#
_entry.id   AF-A0ABD2E501-F1
#
_cell.length_a   1.000
_cell.length_b   1.000
_cell.length_c   1.000
_cell.angle_alpha   90.00
_cell.angle_beta   90.00
_cell.angle_gamma   90.00
#
_symmetry.space_group_name_H-M   'P 1'
#
loop_
_entity.id
_entity.type
_entity.pdbx_description
1 polymer ?
#
loop_
_entity_poly.entity_id
_entity_poly.type
_entity_poly.pdbx_seq_one_letter_code
_entity_poly.pdbx_strand_id
1 'polypeptide(L)'
;MMYREPARWSYTFQTFSFMSRLKVQLEHFPEKLLQAKKPVQIFERYIFAKNLFENGSLSDIEWHIYQDWHSFLLKEFASQLTLHGFIYLQATPQVCLKRLYLRAREEEKGIELAYLEQLHGQHEAWFIHKTTKLHFEALLNIPVLVLDVNNDFSEEVTRQEELMKKVNTFVKNL
;
A
#
# COMPACT_ATOMS: atom_id res chain seq x y z
N MET A 1 11.39 -7.50 -14.80
CA MET A 1 12.67 -6.82 -14.51
C MET A 1 12.98 -6.85 -13.01
N MET A 2 12.17 -6.22 -12.15
CA MET A 2 12.32 -6.34 -10.68
C MET A 2 12.21 -7.77 -10.17
N TYR A 3 11.12 -8.49 -10.47
CA TYR A 3 10.91 -9.86 -10.01
C TYR A 3 11.89 -10.91 -10.59
N ARG A 4 12.70 -10.55 -11.61
CA ARG A 4 13.71 -11.46 -12.18
C ARG A 4 15.06 -11.36 -11.48
N GLU A 5 15.45 -10.15 -11.08
CA GLU A 5 16.72 -9.88 -10.39
C GLU A 5 16.46 -8.85 -9.27
N PRO A 6 15.79 -9.25 -8.17
CA PRO A 6 15.34 -8.31 -7.15
C PRO A 6 16.52 -7.62 -6.45
N ALA A 7 17.62 -8.32 -6.17
CA ALA A 7 18.83 -7.73 -5.59
C ALA A 7 19.44 -6.61 -6.45
N ARG A 8 19.22 -6.63 -7.78
CA ARG A 8 19.76 -5.60 -8.69
C ARG A 8 18.80 -4.43 -8.88
N TRP A 9 17.49 -4.68 -8.86
CA TRP A 9 16.48 -3.73 -9.34
C TRP A 9 15.53 -3.23 -8.25
N SER A 10 15.55 -3.79 -7.04
CA SER A 10 14.65 -3.39 -5.97
C SER A 10 14.77 -1.92 -5.63
N TYR A 11 15.99 -1.40 -5.46
CA TYR A 11 16.19 0.01 -5.12
C TYR A 11 15.65 0.92 -6.22
N THR A 12 16.05 0.68 -7.48
CA THR A 12 15.57 1.45 -8.63
C THR A 12 14.04 1.41 -8.75
N PHE A 13 13.45 0.22 -8.59
CA PHE A 13 12.00 0.05 -8.68
C PHE A 13 11.28 0.80 -7.55
N GLN A 14 11.71 0.64 -6.30
CA GLN A 14 11.09 1.32 -5.16
C GLN A 14 11.20 2.84 -5.28
N THR A 15 12.34 3.34 -5.74
CA THR A 15 12.58 4.77 -6.02
C THR A 15 11.64 5.29 -7.09
N PHE A 16 11.57 4.64 -8.25
CA PHE A 16 10.68 5.07 -9.33
C PHE A 16 9.19 5.00 -8.93
N SER A 17 8.81 3.92 -8.24
CA SER A 17 7.46 3.66 -7.77
C SER A 17 7.02 4.73 -6.76
N PHE A 18 7.89 5.08 -5.81
CA PHE A 18 7.63 6.15 -4.84
C PHE A 18 7.52 7.51 -5.52
N MET A 19 8.47 7.89 -6.38
CA MET A 19 8.43 9.19 -7.07
C MET A 19 7.19 9.35 -7.95
N SER A 20 6.80 8.31 -8.67
CA SER A 20 5.60 8.34 -9.51
C SER A 20 4.35 8.57 -8.66
N ARG A 21 4.23 7.90 -7.51
CA ARG A 21 3.12 8.12 -6.56
C ARG A 21 3.14 9.53 -5.98
N LEU A 22 4.31 9.99 -5.54
CA LEU A 22 4.46 11.33 -4.97
C LEU A 22 4.03 12.41 -5.97
N LYS A 23 4.43 12.29 -7.24
CA LYS A 23 3.99 13.22 -8.30
C LYS A 23 2.47 13.27 -8.43
N VAL A 24 1.81 12.11 -8.51
CA VAL A 24 0.34 12.03 -8.60
C VAL A 24 -0.34 12.64 -7.36
N GLN A 25 0.28 12.54 -6.19
CA GLN A 25 -0.24 13.13 -4.95
C GLN A 25 -0.09 14.64 -4.88
N LEU A 26 0.95 15.18 -5.51
CA LEU A 26 1.21 16.63 -5.57
C LEU A 26 0.50 17.30 -6.76
N GLU A 27 0.03 16.54 -7.72
CA GLU A 27 -0.82 17.06 -8.80
C GLU A 27 -2.13 17.61 -8.23
N HIS A 28 -2.54 18.77 -8.73
CA HIS A 28 -3.79 19.40 -8.32
C HIS A 28 -4.98 18.49 -8.68
N PHE A 29 -5.96 18.42 -7.78
CA PHE A 29 -7.20 17.71 -8.06
C PHE A 29 -7.78 18.20 -9.40
N PRO A 30 -8.08 17.30 -10.35
CA PRO A 30 -8.83 17.66 -11.54
C PRO A 30 -10.11 18.37 -11.11
N GLU A 31 -10.45 19.51 -11.73
CA GLU A 31 -11.64 20.30 -11.35
C GLU A 31 -12.92 19.46 -11.29
N LYS A 32 -13.00 18.39 -12.09
CA LYS A 32 -14.09 17.39 -12.08
C LYS A 32 -14.18 16.55 -10.81
N LEU A 33 -13.06 16.26 -10.15
CA LEU A 33 -13.01 15.53 -8.87
C LEU A 33 -13.26 16.47 -7.68
N LEU A 34 -13.02 17.77 -7.82
CA LEU A 34 -13.46 18.78 -6.83
C LEU A 34 -15.00 18.89 -6.78
N GLN A 35 -15.70 18.52 -7.86
CA GLN A 35 -17.17 18.40 -7.88
C GLN A 35 -17.68 17.12 -7.21
N ALA A 36 -16.82 16.10 -7.06
CA ALA A 36 -17.14 14.95 -6.23
C ALA A 36 -17.03 15.36 -4.76
N LYS A 37 -18.12 15.22 -4.00
CA LYS A 37 -18.23 15.77 -2.63
C LYS A 37 -17.12 15.30 -1.66
N LYS A 38 -16.40 14.21 -1.95
CA LYS A 38 -15.24 13.69 -1.21
C LYS A 38 -14.32 12.85 -2.12
N PRO A 39 -13.25 13.40 -2.74
CA PRO A 39 -12.30 12.59 -3.48
C PRO A 39 -11.50 11.69 -2.51
N VAL A 40 -11.50 10.39 -2.75
CA VAL A 40 -10.69 9.41 -2.00
C VAL A 40 -9.49 9.05 -2.85
N GLN A 41 -8.27 9.29 -2.34
CA GLN A 41 -7.06 8.79 -2.97
C GLN A 41 -6.52 7.60 -2.16
N ILE A 42 -6.27 6.48 -2.84
CA ILE A 42 -5.83 5.22 -2.23
C ILE A 42 -4.34 5.05 -2.51
N PHE A 43 -3.55 4.80 -1.46
CA PHE A 43 -2.10 4.60 -1.60
C PHE A 43 -1.59 3.47 -0.72
N GLU A 44 -0.62 2.75 -1.25
CA GLU A 44 0.19 1.79 -0.49
C GLU A 44 1.58 2.40 -0.28
N ARG A 45 2.05 2.39 0.97
CA ARG A 45 3.34 2.97 1.36
C ARG A 45 4.12 1.99 2.24
N TYR A 46 5.45 2.09 2.18
CA TYR A 46 6.42 1.51 3.11
C TYR A 46 6.57 -0.02 3.14
N ILE A 47 5.50 -0.79 2.98
CA ILE A 47 5.49 -2.25 3.12
C ILE A 47 6.52 -2.92 2.19
N PHE A 48 6.48 -2.63 0.89
CA PHE A 48 7.37 -3.30 -0.06
C PHE A 48 8.85 -3.00 0.17
N ALA A 49 9.22 -1.74 0.41
CA ALA A 49 10.63 -1.39 0.57
C ALA A 49 11.20 -2.01 1.84
N LYS A 50 10.45 -1.97 2.96
CA LYS A 50 10.84 -2.67 4.19
C LYS A 50 10.97 -4.18 3.97
N ASN A 51 10.01 -4.79 3.27
CA ASN A 51 10.05 -6.22 2.97
C ASN A 51 11.26 -6.60 2.11
N LEU A 52 11.58 -5.79 1.09
CA LEU A 52 12.72 -6.02 0.22
C LEU A 52 14.05 -5.84 0.94
N PHE A 53 14.12 -4.98 1.96
CA PHE A 53 15.27 -4.93 2.84
C PHE A 53 15.38 -6.18 3.72
N GLU A 54 14.30 -6.55 4.40
CA GLU A 54 14.30 -7.71 5.31
C GLU A 54 14.53 -9.05 4.61
N ASN A 55 14.18 -9.17 3.33
CA ASN A 55 14.45 -10.37 2.53
C ASN A 55 15.78 -10.32 1.76
N GLY A 56 16.61 -9.28 1.97
CA GLY A 56 17.94 -9.14 1.40
C GLY A 56 17.99 -8.65 -0.06
N SER A 57 16.86 -8.22 -0.64
CA SER A 57 16.81 -7.64 -1.98
C SER A 57 17.26 -6.17 -2.04
N LEU A 58 17.27 -5.47 -0.90
CA LEU A 58 17.95 -4.18 -0.73
C LEU A 58 19.13 -4.37 0.21
N SER A 59 20.28 -3.82 -0.17
CA SER A 59 21.43 -3.72 0.73
C SER A 59 21.21 -2.71 1.85
N ASP A 60 22.02 -2.77 2.91
CA ASP A 60 22.00 -1.79 4.00
C ASP A 60 22.18 -0.35 3.51
N ILE A 61 23.07 -0.16 2.51
CA ILE A 61 23.32 1.16 1.91
C ILE A 61 22.09 1.63 1.15
N GLU A 62 21.51 0.80 0.29
CA GLU A 62 20.30 1.15 -0.47
C GLU A 62 19.11 1.42 0.45
N TRP A 63 18.95 0.64 1.51
CA TRP A 63 17.90 0.85 2.49
C TRP A 63 18.09 2.13 3.29
N HIS A 64 19.32 2.44 3.70
CA HIS A 64 19.61 3.69 4.40
C HIS A 64 19.33 4.90 3.50
N ILE A 65 19.85 4.89 2.27
CA ILE A 65 19.58 5.93 1.28
C ILE A 65 18.08 6.03 1.02
N TYR A 66 17.39 4.90 0.84
CA TYR A 66 15.95 4.87 0.57
C TYR A 66 15.12 5.46 1.71
N GLN A 67 15.49 5.23 2.96
CA GLN A 67 14.79 5.82 4.09
C GLN A 67 15.04 7.32 4.20
N ASP A 68 16.28 7.78 3.95
CA ASP A 68 16.68 9.17 4.09
C ASP A 68 15.89 10.09 3.15
N TRP A 69 15.98 9.86 1.83
CA TRP A 69 15.26 10.68 0.84
C TRP A 69 13.73 10.53 0.95
N HIS A 70 13.21 9.35 1.28
CA HIS A 70 11.78 9.13 1.49
C HIS A 70 11.29 9.97 2.67
N SER A 71 12.10 10.03 3.74
CA SER A 71 11.78 10.83 4.92
C SER A 71 11.85 12.31 4.68
N PHE A 72 12.90 12.74 3.97
CA PHE A 72 13.04 14.11 3.51
C PHE A 72 11.82 14.56 2.68
N LEU A 73 11.47 13.82 1.63
CA LEU A 73 10.37 14.20 0.72
C LEU A 73 9.01 14.21 1.43
N LEU A 74 8.71 13.23 2.28
CA LEU A 74 7.47 13.24 3.04
C LEU A 74 7.38 14.42 4.01
N LYS A 75 8.50 14.85 4.58
CA LYS A 75 8.56 16.03 5.45
C LYS A 75 8.35 17.33 4.66
N GLU A 76 9.04 17.49 3.54
CA GLU A 76 8.93 18.69 2.69
C GLU A 76 7.51 18.88 2.13
N PHE A 77 6.85 17.78 1.79
CA PHE A 77 5.49 17.81 1.22
C PHE A 77 4.38 17.50 2.24
N ALA A 78 4.68 17.49 3.54
CA ALA A 78 3.73 17.06 4.57
C ALA A 78 2.38 17.79 4.52
N SER A 79 2.37 19.09 4.23
CA SER A 79 1.15 19.91 4.13
C SER A 79 0.26 19.56 2.93
N GLN A 80 0.83 18.97 1.88
CA GLN A 80 0.12 18.60 0.65
C GLN A 80 -0.28 17.11 0.66
N LEU A 81 0.38 16.30 1.48
CA LEU A 81 0.19 14.84 1.55
C LEU A 81 -0.71 14.40 2.71
N THR A 82 -1.66 15.24 3.12
CA THR A 82 -2.54 14.95 4.27
C THR A 82 -3.36 13.69 4.03
N LEU A 83 -3.24 12.74 4.95
CA LEU A 83 -3.94 11.46 4.92
C LEU A 83 -4.86 11.35 6.13
N HIS A 84 -6.16 11.11 5.87
CA HIS A 84 -7.18 11.10 6.91
C HIS A 84 -7.51 9.68 7.41
N GLY A 85 -7.26 8.65 6.59
CA GLY A 85 -7.61 7.27 6.93
C GLY A 85 -7.01 6.26 5.96
N PHE A 86 -6.90 5.02 6.41
CA PHE A 86 -6.56 3.86 5.57
C PHE A 86 -7.78 2.94 5.41
N ILE A 87 -7.91 2.32 4.24
CA ILE A 87 -8.83 1.20 4.00
C ILE A 87 -7.95 -0.02 3.70
N TYR A 88 -7.90 -0.97 4.62
CA TYR A 88 -7.13 -2.19 4.49
C TYR A 88 -8.03 -3.34 4.01
N LEU A 89 -7.83 -3.75 2.75
CA LEU A 89 -8.49 -4.90 2.14
C LEU A 89 -7.75 -6.18 2.55
N GLN A 90 -8.22 -6.82 3.62
CA GLN A 90 -7.56 -7.96 4.22
C GLN A 90 -8.01 -9.26 3.52
N ALA A 91 -7.05 -10.02 3.00
CA ALA A 91 -7.23 -11.38 2.51
C ALA A 91 -6.02 -12.23 2.88
N THR A 92 -6.26 -13.53 3.05
CA THR A 92 -5.19 -14.50 3.31
C THR A 92 -4.21 -14.59 2.13
N PRO A 93 -2.93 -14.92 2.37
CA PRO A 93 -1.93 -15.13 1.32
C PRO A 93 -2.38 -16.14 0.25
N GLN A 94 -3.11 -17.19 0.63
CA GLN A 94 -3.62 -18.22 -0.27
C GLN A 94 -4.70 -17.65 -1.22
N VAL A 95 -5.62 -16.83 -0.70
CA VAL A 95 -6.61 -16.12 -1.52
C VAL A 95 -5.92 -15.15 -2.48
N CYS A 96 -4.93 -14.39 -2.00
CA CYS A 96 -4.15 -13.48 -2.83
C CYS A 96 -3.40 -14.23 -3.95
N LEU A 97 -2.79 -15.38 -3.66
CA LEU A 97 -2.10 -16.21 -4.64
C LEU A 97 -3.05 -16.72 -5.72
N LYS A 98 -4.23 -17.22 -5.31
CA LYS A 98 -5.28 -17.64 -6.24
C LYS A 98 -5.68 -16.50 -7.18
N ARG A 99 -5.91 -15.30 -6.65
CA ARG A 99 -6.27 -14.11 -7.43
C ARG A 99 -5.15 -13.66 -8.37
N LEU A 100 -3.90 -13.76 -7.93
CA LEU A 100 -2.72 -13.47 -8.75
C LEU A 100 -2.67 -14.38 -9.98
N TYR A 101 -2.88 -15.70 -9.79
CA TYR A 101 -2.94 -16.64 -10.91
C TYR A 101 -4.11 -16.39 -11.85
N LEU A 102 -5.29 -16.06 -11.34
CA LEU A 102 -6.45 -15.72 -12.16
C LEU A 102 -6.21 -14.46 -13.02
N ARG A 103 -5.48 -13.49 -12.49
CA ARG A 103 -5.14 -12.25 -13.19
C ARG A 103 -4.09 -12.45 -14.30
N ALA A 104 -3.28 -13.50 -14.20
CA ALA A 104 -2.34 -13.96 -15.22
C ALA A 104 -1.39 -12.87 -15.78
N ARG A 105 -0.90 -11.96 -14.92
CA ARG A 105 0.13 -10.98 -15.33
C ARG A 105 1.47 -11.65 -15.50
N GLU A 106 2.11 -11.42 -16.64
CA GLU A 106 3.40 -12.02 -16.99
C GLU A 106 4.51 -11.67 -15.98
N GLU A 107 4.49 -10.45 -15.44
CA GLU A 107 5.50 -9.96 -14.50
C GLU A 107 5.39 -10.62 -13.12
N GLU A 108 4.21 -11.12 -12.78
CA GLU A 108 3.91 -11.74 -11.47
C GLU A 108 4.08 -13.27 -11.53
N LYS A 109 4.39 -13.82 -12.72
CA LYS A 109 4.73 -15.24 -12.87
C LYS A 109 6.00 -15.54 -12.06
N GLY A 110 5.89 -16.49 -11.14
CA GLY A 110 6.97 -16.90 -10.25
C GLY A 110 6.89 -16.30 -8.85
N ILE A 111 5.89 -15.45 -8.54
CA ILE A 111 5.63 -15.07 -7.15
C ILE A 111 5.15 -16.30 -6.38
N GLU A 112 5.86 -16.62 -5.30
CA GLU A 112 5.55 -17.75 -4.42
C GLU A 112 4.69 -17.32 -3.22
N LEU A 113 4.01 -18.31 -2.61
CA LEU A 113 3.19 -18.09 -1.42
C LEU A 113 3.98 -17.43 -0.28
N ALA A 114 5.23 -17.86 -0.05
CA ALA A 114 6.09 -17.32 0.99
C ALA A 114 6.30 -15.81 0.87
N TYR A 115 6.40 -15.27 -0.35
CA TYR A 115 6.52 -13.83 -0.56
C TYR A 115 5.23 -13.09 -0.18
N LEU A 116 4.07 -13.68 -0.48
CA LEU A 116 2.77 -13.11 -0.08
C LEU A 116 2.54 -13.20 1.43
N GLU A 117 3.02 -14.25 2.08
CA GLU A 117 3.01 -14.39 3.55
C GLU A 117 3.86 -13.32 4.22
N GLN A 118 5.05 -13.03 3.67
CA GLN A 118 5.89 -11.92 4.14
C GLN A 118 5.13 -10.59 4.04
N LEU A 119 4.60 -10.27 2.86
CA LEU A 119 3.85 -9.01 2.66
C LEU A 119 2.62 -8.93 3.57
N HIS A 120 1.89 -10.03 3.76
CA HIS A 120 0.75 -10.09 4.67
C HIS A 120 1.19 -9.78 6.11
N GLY A 121 2.28 -10.40 6.58
CA GLY A 121 2.84 -10.12 7.91
C GLY A 121 3.21 -8.65 8.11
N GLN A 122 3.79 -8.00 7.09
CA GLN A 122 4.08 -6.56 7.15
C GLN A 122 2.80 -5.72 7.30
N HIS A 123 1.74 -6.07 6.57
CA HIS A 123 0.45 -5.38 6.64
C HIS A 123 -0.21 -5.58 8.01
N GLU A 124 -0.24 -6.79 8.54
CA GLU A 124 -0.79 -7.09 9.87
C GLU A 124 -0.02 -6.34 10.97
N ALA A 125 1.32 -6.36 10.91
CA ALA A 125 2.18 -5.65 11.85
C ALA A 125 1.90 -4.13 11.86
N TRP A 126 1.62 -3.54 10.71
CA TRP A 126 1.36 -2.10 10.60
C TRP A 126 -0.09 -1.72 10.88
N PHE A 127 -1.04 -2.36 10.22
CA PHE A 127 -2.45 -1.94 10.25
C PHE A 127 -3.21 -2.50 11.45
N ILE A 128 -2.88 -3.70 11.92
CA ILE A 128 -3.60 -4.39 12.99
C ILE A 128 -2.85 -4.26 14.32
N HIS A 129 -1.61 -4.74 14.39
CA HIS A 129 -0.87 -4.85 15.64
C HIS A 129 -0.13 -3.58 16.06
N LYS A 130 0.06 -2.63 15.13
CA LYS A 130 0.77 -1.36 15.36
C LYS A 130 2.18 -1.55 15.90
N THR A 131 2.86 -2.63 15.49
CA THR A 131 4.23 -2.97 15.91
C THR A 131 5.30 -2.50 14.94
N THR A 132 4.94 -2.17 13.70
CA THR A 132 5.86 -1.59 12.72
C THR A 132 6.30 -0.20 13.18
N LYS A 133 7.61 -0.04 13.44
CA LYS A 133 8.19 1.26 13.75
C LYS A 133 8.09 2.17 12.53
N LEU A 134 7.29 3.22 12.63
CA LEU A 134 7.18 4.25 11.60
C LEU A 134 8.12 5.40 11.94
N HIS A 135 8.79 5.94 10.92
CA HIS A 135 9.63 7.13 11.04
C HIS A 135 8.84 8.44 10.83
N PHE A 136 7.50 8.34 10.74
CA PHE A 136 6.60 9.45 10.44
C PHE A 136 5.48 9.52 11.48
N GLU A 137 5.56 10.50 12.38
CA GLU A 137 4.55 10.69 13.42
C GLU A 137 3.13 10.87 12.86
N ALA A 138 3.03 11.56 11.71
CA ALA A 138 1.75 11.78 11.02
C ALA A 138 1.02 10.48 10.64
N LEU A 139 1.72 9.35 10.52
CA LEU A 139 1.12 8.06 10.16
C LEU A 139 0.76 7.18 11.37
N LEU A 140 1.19 7.53 12.58
CA LEU A 140 1.04 6.67 13.76
C LEU A 140 -0.43 6.51 14.19
N ASN A 141 -1.22 7.58 14.08
CA ASN A 141 -2.57 7.66 14.64
C ASN A 141 -3.68 7.75 13.59
N ILE A 142 -3.38 7.39 12.33
CA ILE A 142 -4.38 7.44 11.26
C ILE A 142 -5.37 6.28 11.43
N PRO A 143 -6.69 6.55 11.44
CA PRO A 143 -7.72 5.51 11.49
C PRO A 143 -7.57 4.49 10.36
N VAL A 144 -7.84 3.22 10.66
CA VAL A 144 -7.81 2.14 9.66
C VAL A 144 -9.15 1.43 9.65
N LEU A 145 -9.81 1.39 8.50
CA LEU A 145 -10.94 0.51 8.24
C LEU A 145 -10.42 -0.82 7.69
N VAL A 146 -10.67 -1.91 8.39
CA VAL A 146 -10.33 -3.27 7.93
C VAL A 146 -11.55 -3.90 7.27
N LEU A 147 -11.37 -4.42 6.07
CA LEU A 147 -12.40 -5.11 5.30
C LEU A 147 -11.92 -6.52 4.96
N ASP A 148 -12.58 -7.55 5.52
CA ASP A 148 -12.35 -8.93 5.10
C ASP A 148 -12.89 -9.16 3.69
N VAL A 149 -11.97 -9.46 2.80
CA VAL A 149 -12.24 -9.76 1.39
C VAL A 149 -11.68 -11.12 1.00
N ASN A 150 -11.70 -12.11 1.91
CA ASN A 150 -11.29 -13.49 1.60
C ASN A 150 -12.23 -14.14 0.58
N ASN A 151 -13.51 -14.11 0.90
CA ASN A 151 -14.55 -14.53 -0.03
C ASN A 151 -14.67 -13.48 -1.16
N ASP A 152 -14.86 -13.95 -2.39
CA ASP A 152 -14.91 -13.08 -3.56
C ASP A 152 -16.17 -12.20 -3.54
N PHE A 153 -15.98 -10.89 -3.75
CA PHE A 153 -17.06 -9.91 -3.79
C PHE A 153 -17.21 -9.27 -5.18
N SER A 154 -16.42 -9.71 -6.17
CA SER A 154 -16.41 -9.11 -7.52
C SER A 154 -17.76 -9.20 -8.23
N GLU A 155 -18.53 -10.26 -7.98
CA GLU A 155 -19.85 -10.50 -8.59
C GLU A 155 -21.00 -10.52 -7.57
N GLU A 156 -20.71 -10.37 -6.27
CA GLU A 156 -21.71 -10.48 -5.20
C GLU A 156 -22.23 -9.09 -4.76
N VAL A 157 -23.30 -8.62 -5.43
CA VAL A 157 -23.88 -7.28 -5.22
C VAL A 157 -24.19 -7.00 -3.74
N THR A 158 -24.84 -7.94 -3.04
CA THR A 158 -25.19 -7.78 -1.61
C THR A 158 -23.97 -7.49 -0.75
N ARG A 159 -22.85 -8.13 -1.06
CA ARG A 159 -21.61 -7.92 -0.33
C ARG A 159 -20.90 -6.63 -0.72
N GLN A 160 -20.93 -6.27 -2.00
CA GLN A 160 -20.43 -4.97 -2.45
C GLN A 160 -21.14 -3.84 -1.72
N GLU A 161 -22.47 -3.93 -1.58
CA GLU A 161 -23.27 -2.97 -0.81
C GLU A 161 -22.88 -2.93 0.67
N GLU A 162 -22.65 -4.10 1.29
CA GLU A 162 -22.20 -4.18 2.69
C GLU A 162 -20.82 -3.52 2.89
N LEU A 163 -19.84 -3.83 2.03
CA LEU A 163 -18.51 -3.24 2.07
C LEU A 163 -18.58 -1.73 1.85
N MET A 164 -19.36 -1.27 0.87
CA MET A 164 -19.55 0.16 0.62
C MET A 164 -20.26 0.88 1.77
N LYS A 165 -21.19 0.23 2.47
CA LYS A 165 -21.80 0.78 3.69
C LYS A 165 -20.76 1.00 4.79
N LYS A 166 -19.84 0.05 4.99
CA LYS A 166 -18.73 0.19 5.94
C LYS A 166 -17.79 1.35 5.56
N VAL A 167 -17.41 1.44 4.28
CA VAL A 167 -16.59 2.54 3.75
C VAL A 167 -17.28 3.89 3.95
N ASN A 168 -18.56 4.00 3.62
CA ASN A 168 -19.33 5.24 3.77
C ASN A 168 -19.45 5.68 5.23
N THR A 169 -19.65 4.74 6.15
CA THR A 169 -19.66 5.04 7.59
C THR A 169 -18.29 5.52 8.06
N PHE A 170 -17.21 4.84 7.65
CA PHE A 170 -15.84 5.23 8.00
C PHE A 170 -15.51 6.64 7.50
N VAL A 171 -15.73 6.93 6.21
CA VAL A 171 -15.44 8.24 5.59
C VAL A 171 -16.32 9.37 6.14
N LYS A 172 -17.48 9.07 6.75
CA LYS A 172 -18.30 10.08 7.45
C LYS A 172 -17.75 10.43 8.84
N ASN A 173 -16.97 9.55 9.44
CA ASN A 173 -16.43 9.67 10.79
C ASN A 173 -14.94 10.07 10.82
N LEU A 174 -14.32 10.29 9.66
CA LEU A 174 -13.01 10.95 9.50
C LEU A 174 -13.17 12.47 9.53
#